data_AF-A0A5C5XFZ2-F1
#
_entry.id   AF-A0A5C5XFZ2-F1
#
_cell.length_a   1.000
_cell.length_b   1.000
_cell.length_c   1.000
_cell.angle_alpha   90.00
_cell.angle_beta   90.00
_cell.angle_gamma   90.00
#
_symmetry.space_group_name_H-M   'P 1'
#
loop_
_entity.id
_entity.type
_entity.pdbx_description
1 polymer ?
#
loop_
_entity_poly.entity_id
_entity_poly.type
_entity_poly.pdbx_seq_one_letter_code
_entity_poly.pdbx_strand_id
1 'polypeptide(L)'
;MRCPSFVCLLIVNMVAIIAAELPAQEPTPESIMRLQFNQVFVKVIVPVTSHTPKQDGPVVEAWVAEQLKELGETEYFAVTDWVPVCDGLLADDAIDNRVWGGSLDGKHSYCPVGGDIPERKNGRLLVRVAGWTPGGSGANITLLDEPGSRAVGPMRLRAGQEGKRFKIEEGLPYVAVIIAPPPQEGVTSHSDAE
;
A
#
# COMPACT_ATOMS: atom_id res chain seq x y z
N MET A 1 -31.59 20.55 53.12
CA MET A 1 -30.16 20.42 52.75
C MET A 1 -29.68 19.03 53.14
N ARG A 2 -29.58 18.11 52.17
CA ARG A 2 -28.80 16.87 52.28
C ARG A 2 -28.17 16.61 50.91
N CYS A 3 -26.85 16.48 50.91
CA CYS A 3 -25.96 16.47 49.76
C CYS A 3 -25.74 15.02 49.29
N PRO A 4 -25.94 14.63 48.03
CA PRO A 4 -25.55 13.31 47.53
C PRO A 4 -24.18 13.44 46.86
N SER A 5 -23.12 13.45 47.66
CA SER A 5 -21.74 13.45 47.20
C SER A 5 -21.06 12.20 47.74
N PHE A 6 -21.43 10.98 47.31
CA PHE A 6 -20.66 9.78 47.70
C PHE A 6 -20.82 8.54 46.81
N VAL A 7 -21.35 8.66 45.59
CA VAL A 7 -21.51 7.49 44.68
C VAL A 7 -20.59 7.54 43.45
N CYS A 8 -19.98 8.69 43.12
CA CYS A 8 -19.18 8.82 41.89
C CYS A 8 -17.69 8.45 42.01
N LEU A 9 -17.13 8.22 43.20
CA LEU A 9 -15.67 8.05 43.36
C LEU A 9 -15.15 6.61 43.25
N LEU A 10 -16.02 5.59 43.29
CA LEU A 10 -15.58 4.18 43.23
C LEU A 10 -15.48 3.62 41.80
N ILE A 11 -16.20 4.19 40.83
CA ILE A 11 -16.17 3.70 39.44
C ILE A 11 -14.95 4.24 38.68
N VAL A 12 -14.47 5.44 39.03
CA VAL A 12 -13.33 6.07 38.35
C VAL A 12 -12.00 5.38 38.68
N ASN A 13 -11.88 4.74 39.86
CA ASN A 13 -10.63 4.07 40.26
C ASN A 13 -10.45 2.65 39.67
N MET A 14 -11.51 1.99 39.21
CA MET A 14 -11.38 0.68 38.54
C MET A 14 -11.03 0.81 37.05
N VAL A 15 -11.36 1.94 36.40
CA VAL A 15 -11.01 2.16 34.98
C VAL A 15 -9.54 2.56 34.82
N ALA A 16 -8.94 3.21 35.83
CA ALA A 16 -7.53 3.57 35.79
C ALA A 16 -6.58 2.35 35.90
N ILE A 17 -7.01 1.25 36.52
CA ILE A 17 -6.17 0.06 36.72
C ILE A 17 -6.18 -0.86 35.49
N ILE A 18 -7.27 -0.90 34.71
CA ILE A 18 -7.39 -1.80 33.54
C ILE A 18 -6.67 -1.24 32.31
N ALA A 19 -6.43 0.07 32.23
CA ALA A 19 -5.68 0.66 31.12
C ALA A 19 -4.15 0.45 31.22
N ALA A 20 -3.63 0.04 32.39
CA ALA A 20 -2.20 -0.09 32.65
C ALA A 20 -1.64 -1.51 32.43
N GLU A 21 -2.50 -2.52 32.23
CA GLU A 21 -2.08 -3.93 32.07
C GLU A 21 -2.81 -4.62 30.91
N LEU A 22 -2.94 -3.95 29.75
CA LEU A 22 -2.95 -4.74 28.53
C LEU A 22 -1.49 -5.14 28.29
N PRO A 23 -1.10 -6.42 28.42
CA PRO A 23 0.20 -6.83 27.93
C PRO A 23 0.24 -6.43 26.46
N ALA A 24 1.25 -5.65 26.08
CA ALA A 24 1.56 -5.44 24.68
C ALA A 24 1.57 -6.82 24.03
N GLN A 25 0.62 -7.05 23.14
CA GLN A 25 0.38 -8.37 22.56
C GLN A 25 1.72 -8.85 21.99
N GLU A 26 2.25 -9.96 22.51
CA GLU A 26 3.56 -10.43 22.07
C GLU A 26 3.53 -10.57 20.55
N PRO A 27 4.53 -10.05 19.83
CA PRO A 27 4.53 -10.03 18.39
C PRO A 27 4.33 -11.47 17.88
N THR A 28 3.29 -11.68 17.08
CA THR A 28 3.05 -12.98 16.45
C THR A 28 4.27 -13.36 15.60
N PRO A 29 4.57 -14.65 15.39
CA PRO A 29 5.69 -15.08 14.55
C PRO A 29 5.71 -14.40 13.17
N GLU A 30 4.53 -14.14 12.59
CA GLU A 30 4.36 -13.38 11.35
C GLU A 30 4.79 -11.92 11.48
N SER A 31 4.46 -11.24 12.59
CA SER A 31 4.90 -9.88 12.86
C SER A 31 6.41 -9.80 13.11
N ILE A 32 6.99 -10.82 13.77
CA ILE A 32 8.44 -10.96 13.96
C ILE A 32 9.14 -11.15 12.61
N MET A 33 8.58 -11.95 11.70
CA MET A 33 9.14 -12.11 10.35
C MET A 33 8.98 -10.83 9.52
N ARG A 34 7.85 -10.11 9.61
CA ARG A 34 7.68 -8.79 8.95
C ARG A 34 8.67 -7.74 9.43
N LEU A 35 9.08 -7.80 10.70
CA LEU A 35 10.11 -6.92 11.26
C LEU A 35 11.49 -7.13 10.62
N GLN A 36 11.71 -8.26 9.93
CA GLN A 36 13.00 -8.60 9.32
C GLN A 36 13.11 -8.21 7.84
N PHE A 37 11.99 -8.06 7.13
CA PHE A 37 12.00 -7.77 5.70
C PHE A 37 11.85 -6.29 5.40
N ASN A 38 12.46 -5.85 4.28
CA ASN A 38 12.20 -4.53 3.76
C ASN A 38 10.72 -4.39 3.39
N GLN A 39 10.14 -3.27 3.78
CA GLN A 39 8.74 -2.95 3.52
C GLN A 39 8.57 -2.48 2.08
N VAL A 40 7.52 -2.96 1.41
CA VAL A 40 7.20 -2.58 0.03
C VAL A 40 5.97 -1.68 0.05
N PHE A 41 6.08 -0.52 -0.57
CA PHE A 41 4.97 0.40 -0.75
C PHE A 41 4.70 0.60 -2.23
N VAL A 42 3.43 0.70 -2.58
CA VAL A 42 2.98 0.95 -3.95
C VAL A 42 2.09 2.18 -4.00
N LYS A 43 2.15 2.89 -5.12
CA LYS A 43 1.27 4.00 -5.43
C LYS A 43 0.75 3.86 -6.85
N VAL A 44 -0.55 4.08 -7.02
CA VAL A 44 -1.20 4.03 -8.33
C VAL A 44 -1.23 5.42 -8.93
N ILE A 45 -0.73 5.53 -10.16
CA ILE A 45 -0.76 6.74 -10.96
C ILE A 45 -1.62 6.52 -12.21
N VAL A 46 -2.54 7.44 -12.47
CA VAL A 46 -3.44 7.39 -13.63
C VAL A 46 -3.08 8.53 -14.58
N PRO A 47 -2.81 8.24 -15.87
CA PRO A 47 -2.65 9.28 -16.88
C PRO A 47 -3.93 10.08 -17.08
N VAL A 48 -3.79 11.37 -17.38
CA VAL A 48 -4.93 12.21 -17.76
C VAL A 48 -5.26 11.93 -19.22
N THR A 49 -6.50 11.52 -19.47
CA THR A 49 -7.03 11.31 -20.82
C THR A 49 -8.44 11.88 -20.93
N SER A 50 -9.03 11.83 -22.12
CA SER A 50 -10.45 12.14 -22.33
C SER A 50 -11.40 11.26 -21.50
N HIS A 51 -10.95 10.05 -21.13
CA HIS A 51 -11.72 9.08 -20.34
C HIS A 51 -11.35 9.08 -18.85
N THR A 52 -10.19 9.67 -18.50
CA THR A 52 -9.67 9.80 -17.15
C THR A 52 -9.30 11.27 -16.90
N PRO A 53 -10.30 12.15 -16.75
CA PRO A 53 -10.03 13.56 -16.50
C PRO A 53 -9.23 13.72 -15.20
N LYS A 54 -8.41 14.76 -15.14
CA LYS A 54 -7.60 15.08 -13.95
C LYS A 54 -8.48 15.16 -12.71
N GLN A 55 -8.06 14.47 -11.65
CA GLN A 55 -8.68 14.55 -10.34
C GLN A 55 -7.68 15.10 -9.31
N ASP A 56 -8.23 15.63 -8.22
CA ASP A 56 -7.45 15.85 -7.02
C ASP A 56 -7.06 14.48 -6.45
N GLY A 57 -5.83 14.38 -5.94
CA GLY A 57 -5.31 13.15 -5.40
C GLY A 57 -4.04 13.39 -4.61
N PRO A 58 -3.47 12.33 -4.03
CA PRO A 58 -2.21 12.41 -3.32
C PRO A 58 -1.08 12.96 -4.20
N VAL A 59 -0.06 13.52 -3.55
CA VAL A 59 1.11 14.07 -4.23
C VAL A 59 1.82 12.97 -5.02
N VAL A 60 2.24 13.30 -6.24
CA VAL A 60 3.16 12.48 -7.04
C VAL A 60 4.57 13.01 -6.79
N GLU A 61 5.43 12.16 -6.23
CA GLU A 61 6.80 12.53 -5.88
C GLU A 61 7.62 12.87 -7.13
N ALA A 62 8.58 13.80 -6.99
CA ALA A 62 9.40 14.27 -8.11
C ALA A 62 10.09 13.14 -8.87
N TRP A 63 10.60 12.11 -8.18
CA TRP A 63 11.26 10.98 -8.82
C TRP A 63 10.29 10.09 -9.62
N VAL A 64 9.01 10.01 -9.20
CA VAL A 64 7.96 9.30 -9.93
C VAL A 64 7.62 10.11 -11.18
N ALA A 65 7.46 11.43 -11.01
CA ALA A 65 7.20 12.36 -12.10
C ALA A 65 8.30 12.35 -13.18
N GLU A 66 9.57 12.27 -12.77
CA GLU A 66 10.71 12.13 -13.68
C GLU A 66 10.64 10.84 -14.50
N GLN A 67 10.42 9.69 -13.85
CA GLN A 67 10.28 8.40 -14.56
C GLN A 67 9.07 8.36 -15.48
N LEU A 68 7.92 8.93 -15.06
CA LEU A 68 6.73 9.04 -15.91
C LEU A 68 7.01 9.88 -17.15
N LYS A 69 7.74 10.99 -17.00
CA LYS A 69 8.18 11.82 -18.13
C LYS A 69 9.09 11.05 -19.08
N GLU A 70 10.02 10.26 -18.57
CA GLU A 70 10.88 9.37 -19.39
C GLU A 70 10.06 8.31 -20.14
N LEU A 71 8.95 7.87 -19.56
CA LEU A 71 7.97 6.97 -20.18
C LEU A 71 7.03 7.68 -21.16
N GLY A 72 7.14 9.00 -21.32
CA GLY A 72 6.35 9.81 -22.24
C GLY A 72 5.06 10.40 -21.66
N GLU A 73 4.79 10.19 -20.37
CA GLU A 73 3.61 10.73 -19.69
C GLU A 73 3.86 12.14 -19.17
N THR A 74 2.95 13.05 -19.51
CA THR A 74 3.11 14.49 -19.19
C THR A 74 2.04 15.01 -18.24
N GLU A 75 0.86 14.38 -18.23
CA GLU A 75 -0.25 14.73 -17.34
C GLU A 75 -0.79 13.48 -16.65
N TYR A 76 -0.80 13.48 -15.32
CA TYR A 76 -1.19 12.33 -14.50
C TYR A 76 -1.58 12.75 -13.08
N PHE A 77 -2.24 11.86 -12.33
CA PHE A 77 -2.57 12.05 -10.92
C PHE A 77 -2.49 10.72 -10.16
N ALA A 78 -2.23 10.77 -8.85
CA ALA A 78 -2.30 9.59 -8.01
C ALA A 78 -3.74 9.34 -7.54
N VAL A 79 -4.13 8.08 -7.44
CA VAL A 79 -5.44 7.67 -6.88
C VAL A 79 -5.33 6.98 -5.53
N THR A 80 -4.10 6.74 -5.08
CA THR A 80 -3.77 6.21 -3.77
C THR A 80 -2.61 7.01 -3.18
N ASP A 81 -2.49 7.02 -1.86
CA ASP A 81 -1.20 7.32 -1.23
C ASP A 81 -0.28 6.10 -1.38
N TRP A 82 0.87 6.10 -0.72
CA TRP A 82 1.70 4.91 -0.56
C TRP A 82 0.98 3.86 0.27
N VAL A 83 0.61 2.75 -0.37
CA VAL A 83 -0.07 1.62 0.28
C VAL A 83 0.96 0.50 0.53
N PRO A 84 1.08 -0.02 1.76
CA PRO A 84 1.96 -1.15 2.04
C PRO A 84 1.43 -2.41 1.35
N VAL A 85 2.34 -3.21 0.79
CA VAL A 85 2.04 -4.54 0.24
C VAL A 85 2.67 -5.57 1.15
N CYS A 86 1.83 -6.45 1.70
CA CYS A 86 2.31 -7.57 2.51
C CYS A 86 2.90 -8.66 1.62
N ASP A 87 3.92 -9.32 2.15
CA ASP A 87 4.55 -10.45 1.48
C ASP A 87 3.64 -11.69 1.56
N GLY A 88 3.13 -12.13 0.42
CA GLY A 88 2.27 -13.32 0.32
C GLY A 88 3.00 -14.62 0.65
N LEU A 89 4.35 -14.62 0.67
CA LEU A 89 5.14 -15.78 1.10
C LEU A 89 5.21 -15.93 2.63
N LEU A 90 4.84 -14.89 3.38
CA LEU A 90 4.90 -14.85 4.85
C LEU A 90 3.55 -15.03 5.53
N ALA A 91 2.45 -15.05 4.76
CA ALA A 91 1.11 -15.16 5.29
C ALA A 91 0.47 -16.46 4.82
N ASP A 92 -0.07 -17.24 5.76
CA ASP A 92 -0.98 -18.35 5.45
C ASP A 92 -2.27 -17.74 4.87
N ASP A 93 -2.36 -17.76 3.54
CA ASP A 93 -3.52 -17.52 2.69
C ASP A 93 -4.48 -16.36 3.09
N ALA A 94 -4.46 -15.31 2.25
CA ALA A 94 -5.48 -14.27 2.11
C ALA A 94 -5.33 -12.98 2.95
N ILE A 95 -4.18 -12.31 2.85
CA ILE A 95 -4.20 -10.85 3.01
C ILE A 95 -4.69 -10.26 1.69
N ASP A 96 -5.95 -9.79 1.69
CA ASP A 96 -6.45 -8.85 0.68
C ASP A 96 -5.64 -7.56 0.82
N ASN A 97 -4.47 -7.50 0.19
CA ASN A 97 -3.67 -6.29 0.04
C ASN A 97 -4.39 -5.35 -0.93
N ARG A 98 -5.55 -4.84 -0.53
CA ARG A 98 -6.35 -3.92 -1.33
C ARG A 98 -5.57 -2.63 -1.52
N VAL A 99 -4.96 -2.50 -2.70
CA VAL A 99 -4.19 -1.32 -3.11
C VAL A 99 -5.14 -0.19 -3.50
N TRP A 100 -6.18 -0.49 -4.28
CA TRP A 100 -7.14 0.52 -4.73
C TRP A 100 -8.54 -0.09 -4.88
N GLY A 101 -9.57 0.64 -4.45
CA GLY A 101 -10.97 0.22 -4.58
C GLY A 101 -11.51 0.28 -6.01
N GLY A 102 -10.74 0.81 -6.96
CA GLY A 102 -11.14 0.91 -8.35
C GLY A 102 -12.21 1.97 -8.61
N SER A 103 -12.30 3.04 -7.83
CA SER A 103 -13.21 4.15 -8.13
C SER A 103 -12.43 5.39 -8.51
N LEU A 104 -12.70 5.92 -9.70
CA LEU A 104 -12.43 7.29 -10.09
C LEU A 104 -13.74 8.06 -9.87
N ASP A 105 -13.67 9.26 -9.28
CA ASP A 105 -14.77 10.24 -9.10
C ASP A 105 -16.16 9.76 -8.63
N GLY A 106 -16.28 8.53 -8.11
CA GLY A 106 -17.55 7.91 -7.76
C GLY A 106 -18.46 7.56 -8.94
N LYS A 107 -18.10 7.89 -10.19
CA LYS A 107 -18.89 7.61 -11.39
C LYS A 107 -18.22 6.59 -12.32
N HIS A 108 -16.89 6.50 -12.30
CA HIS A 108 -16.14 5.56 -13.12
C HIS A 108 -15.56 4.45 -12.23
N SER A 109 -16.05 3.22 -12.39
CA SER A 109 -15.56 2.05 -11.66
C SER A 109 -14.62 1.20 -12.51
N TYR A 110 -13.37 1.12 -12.07
CA TYR A 110 -12.44 0.03 -12.33
C TYR A 110 -12.73 -1.14 -11.39
N CYS A 111 -12.15 -2.30 -11.71
CA CYS A 111 -12.15 -3.40 -10.77
C CYS A 111 -11.14 -3.13 -9.63
N PRO A 112 -11.43 -3.60 -8.39
CA PRO A 112 -10.51 -3.45 -7.26
C PRO A 112 -9.13 -4.03 -7.56
N VAL A 113 -8.10 -3.37 -7.04
CA VAL A 113 -6.69 -3.70 -7.27
C VAL A 113 -6.09 -4.26 -5.99
N GLY A 114 -5.47 -5.43 -6.11
CA GLY A 114 -4.65 -6.06 -5.07
C GLY A 114 -3.15 -5.95 -5.37
N GLY A 115 -2.34 -5.96 -4.32
CA GLY A 115 -0.88 -6.04 -4.36
C GLY A 115 -0.38 -7.38 -3.81
N ASP A 116 0.73 -7.89 -4.32
CA ASP A 116 1.36 -9.11 -3.82
C ASP A 116 2.87 -9.08 -4.10
N ILE A 117 3.63 -9.86 -3.33
CA ILE A 117 5.06 -10.10 -3.50
C ILE A 117 5.25 -11.61 -3.76
N PRO A 118 4.94 -12.10 -4.98
CA PRO A 118 4.99 -13.52 -5.28
C PRO A 118 6.41 -14.12 -5.26
N GLU A 119 7.44 -13.29 -5.29
CA GLU A 119 8.83 -13.75 -5.25
C GLU A 119 9.71 -12.76 -4.48
N ARG A 120 10.47 -13.29 -3.52
CA ARG A 120 11.58 -12.61 -2.85
C ARG A 120 12.74 -13.61 -2.72
N LYS A 121 13.72 -13.52 -3.62
CA LYS A 121 14.87 -14.44 -3.65
C LYS A 121 16.11 -13.76 -4.20
N ASN A 122 17.29 -14.19 -3.74
CA ASN A 122 18.59 -13.71 -4.23
C ASN A 122 18.73 -12.17 -4.21
N GLY A 123 18.25 -11.51 -3.15
CA GLY A 123 18.31 -10.05 -3.00
C GLY A 123 17.44 -9.28 -4.00
N ARG A 124 16.46 -9.94 -4.62
CA ARG A 124 15.48 -9.32 -5.52
C ARG A 124 14.07 -9.69 -5.09
N LEU A 125 13.13 -8.80 -5.39
CA LEU A 125 11.72 -9.06 -5.22
C LEU A 125 10.93 -8.73 -6.48
N LEU A 126 9.83 -9.45 -6.69
CA LEU A 126 8.82 -9.18 -7.70
C LEU A 126 7.58 -8.65 -7.01
N VAL A 127 7.21 -7.40 -7.30
CA VAL A 127 5.92 -6.83 -6.91
C VAL A 127 4.92 -7.05 -8.03
N ARG A 128 3.75 -7.59 -7.68
CA ARG A 128 2.61 -7.76 -8.56
C ARG A 128 1.47 -6.87 -8.08
N VAL A 129 0.94 -6.02 -8.96
CA VAL A 129 -0.25 -5.21 -8.69
C VAL A 129 -1.30 -5.47 -9.77
N ALA A 130 -2.40 -6.13 -9.43
CA ALA A 130 -3.36 -6.69 -10.39
C ALA A 130 -4.81 -6.50 -9.94
N GLY A 131 -5.77 -6.72 -10.84
CA GLY A 131 -7.21 -6.71 -10.51
C GLY A 131 -8.01 -5.61 -11.21
N TRP A 132 -7.36 -4.76 -11.99
CA TRP A 132 -7.93 -3.57 -12.64
C TRP A 132 -9.05 -3.81 -13.67
N THR A 133 -9.05 -4.99 -14.29
CA THR A 133 -10.03 -5.37 -15.32
C THR A 133 -10.44 -6.83 -15.14
N PRO A 134 -11.64 -7.24 -15.61
CA PRO A 134 -12.08 -8.64 -15.55
C PRO A 134 -11.13 -9.62 -16.25
N GLY A 135 -10.25 -9.15 -17.15
CA GLY A 135 -9.30 -9.96 -17.91
C GLY A 135 -7.96 -10.22 -17.23
N GLY A 136 -7.76 -9.79 -15.98
CA GLY A 136 -6.55 -10.10 -15.23
C GLY A 136 -5.31 -9.28 -15.66
N SER A 137 -5.50 -7.99 -15.94
CA SER A 137 -4.39 -7.06 -16.14
C SER A 137 -3.63 -6.75 -14.84
N GLY A 138 -2.36 -6.38 -14.97
CA GLY A 138 -1.54 -5.99 -13.82
C GLY A 138 -0.16 -5.47 -14.21
N ALA A 139 0.54 -4.92 -13.22
CA ALA A 139 1.94 -4.55 -13.29
C ALA A 139 2.79 -5.59 -12.56
N ASN A 140 3.90 -5.98 -13.16
CA ASN A 140 4.92 -6.85 -12.58
C ASN A 140 6.23 -6.05 -12.58
N ILE A 141 6.78 -5.78 -11.40
CA ILE A 141 7.94 -4.90 -11.23
C ILE A 141 8.98 -5.65 -10.40
N THR A 142 10.16 -5.89 -10.99
CA THR A 142 11.28 -6.55 -10.31
C THR A 142 12.30 -5.51 -9.86
N LEU A 143 12.66 -5.54 -8.59
CA LEU A 143 13.59 -4.59 -7.96
C LEU A 143 14.64 -5.33 -7.13
N LEU A 144 15.73 -4.62 -6.79
CA LEU A 144 16.59 -5.06 -5.71
C LEU A 144 15.81 -4.94 -4.39
N ASP A 145 15.92 -5.95 -3.55
CA ASP A 145 15.33 -5.95 -2.21
C ASP A 145 16.23 -5.17 -1.24
N GLU A 146 16.33 -3.87 -1.48
CA GLU A 146 17.20 -2.96 -0.75
C GLU A 146 16.46 -1.63 -0.45
N PRO A 147 16.59 -1.06 0.75
CA PRO A 147 16.00 0.23 1.06
C PRO A 147 16.41 1.33 0.08
N GLY A 148 15.43 2.11 -0.39
CA GLY A 148 15.61 3.15 -1.40
C GLY A 148 15.47 2.66 -2.84
N SER A 149 15.46 1.34 -3.08
CA SER A 149 15.12 0.79 -4.40
C SER A 149 13.70 1.18 -4.77
N ARG A 150 13.54 1.67 -6.00
CA ARG A 150 12.28 2.25 -6.48
C ARG A 150 12.18 2.15 -7.99
N ALA A 151 10.96 2.03 -8.51
CA ALA A 151 10.69 2.08 -9.94
C ALA A 151 9.24 2.46 -10.22
N VAL A 152 9.00 2.87 -11.46
CA VAL A 152 7.67 3.02 -12.03
C VAL A 152 7.50 2.01 -13.15
N GLY A 153 6.41 1.24 -13.12
CA GLY A 153 6.09 0.25 -14.14
C GLY A 153 4.70 0.49 -14.74
N PRO A 154 4.53 0.38 -16.07
CA PRO A 154 3.22 0.46 -16.68
C PRO A 154 2.41 -0.81 -16.38
N MET A 155 1.11 -0.65 -16.20
CA MET A 155 0.20 -1.78 -16.21
C MET A 155 0.15 -2.41 -17.61
N ARG A 156 0.13 -3.74 -17.67
CA ARG A 156 0.00 -4.49 -18.92
C ARG A 156 -1.28 -5.32 -18.90
N LEU A 157 -1.98 -5.34 -20.02
CA LEU A 157 -3.07 -6.27 -20.25
C LEU A 157 -2.49 -7.67 -20.51
N ARG A 158 -3.00 -8.70 -19.83
CA ARG A 158 -2.77 -10.07 -20.27
C ARG A 158 -3.55 -10.27 -21.57
N ALA A 159 -2.85 -10.30 -22.70
CA ALA A 159 -3.45 -10.74 -23.95
C ALA A 159 -3.83 -12.22 -23.79
N GLY A 160 -5.12 -12.53 -23.81
CA GLY A 160 -5.57 -13.89 -24.05
C GLY A 160 -4.96 -14.42 -25.34
N GLN A 161 -4.70 -15.73 -25.39
CA GLN A 161 -4.40 -16.44 -26.63
C GLN A 161 -5.36 -15.95 -27.74
N GLU A 162 -4.78 -15.63 -28.91
CA GLU A 162 -5.45 -15.10 -30.09
C GLU A 162 -5.95 -13.64 -30.04
N GLY A 163 -5.11 -12.76 -30.57
CA GLY A 163 -5.48 -12.13 -31.84
C GLY A 163 -6.33 -10.86 -31.83
N LYS A 164 -6.61 -10.25 -30.67
CA LYS A 164 -7.03 -8.83 -30.64
C LYS A 164 -6.35 -8.11 -29.49
N ARG A 165 -5.39 -7.23 -29.84
CA ARG A 165 -5.04 -6.09 -28.98
C ARG A 165 -6.36 -5.37 -28.71
N PHE A 166 -6.90 -5.47 -27.51
CA PHE A 166 -7.91 -4.50 -27.10
C PHE A 166 -7.21 -3.15 -27.23
N LYS A 167 -7.74 -2.28 -28.11
CA LYS A 167 -7.33 -0.87 -28.22
C LYS A 167 -7.73 -0.18 -26.93
N ILE A 168 -6.95 -0.43 -25.88
CA ILE A 168 -6.85 0.36 -24.66
C ILE A 168 -5.36 0.73 -24.61
N GLU A 169 -4.88 1.36 -25.69
CA GLU A 169 -3.48 1.83 -25.80
C GLU A 169 -3.31 3.22 -25.18
N GLU A 170 -4.40 3.91 -24.82
CA GLU A 170 -4.35 5.21 -24.14
C GLU A 170 -4.83 5.07 -22.68
N GLY A 171 -4.03 5.56 -21.74
CA GLY A 171 -4.46 5.78 -20.35
C GLY A 171 -4.36 4.60 -19.39
N LEU A 172 -3.54 3.57 -19.67
CA LEU A 172 -3.31 2.52 -18.67
C LEU A 172 -2.59 3.10 -17.43
N PRO A 173 -3.01 2.73 -16.21
CA PRO A 173 -2.34 3.18 -15.00
C PRO A 173 -0.88 2.72 -14.92
N TYR A 174 -0.09 3.48 -14.19
CA TYR A 174 1.25 3.15 -13.76
C TYR A 174 1.25 2.81 -12.29
N VAL A 175 2.21 1.97 -11.89
CA VAL A 175 2.46 1.61 -10.50
C VAL A 175 3.86 2.08 -10.15
N ALA A 176 3.95 2.98 -9.18
CA ALA A 176 5.21 3.32 -8.54
C ALA A 176 5.42 2.40 -7.34
N VAL A 177 6.66 1.97 -7.13
CA VAL A 177 7.06 1.10 -6.04
C VAL A 177 8.25 1.74 -5.33
N ILE A 178 8.26 1.71 -4.00
CA ILE A 178 9.41 2.05 -3.18
C ILE A 178 9.63 1.01 -2.08
N ILE A 179 10.89 0.68 -1.84
CA ILE A 179 11.31 -0.23 -0.79
C ILE A 179 11.87 0.60 0.37
N ALA A 180 11.28 0.40 1.54
CA ALA A 180 11.67 1.06 2.79
C ALA A 180 12.37 0.04 3.71
N PRO A 181 13.20 0.50 4.66
CA PRO A 181 13.82 -0.40 5.62
C PRO A 181 12.78 -1.21 6.40
N PRO A 182 13.19 -2.33 7.01
CA PRO A 182 12.34 -3.07 7.92
C PRO A 182 11.88 -2.15 9.06
N PRO A 183 10.69 -2.37 9.63
CA PRO A 183 10.21 -1.58 10.76
C PRO A 183 11.21 -1.71 11.92
N GLN A 184 11.68 -0.60 12.47
CA GLN A 184 12.54 -0.64 13.66
C GLN A 184 11.68 -0.99 14.88
N GLU A 185 12.12 -1.99 15.66
CA GLU A 185 11.55 -2.22 16.99
C GLU A 185 11.72 -0.97 17.86
N GLY A 186 10.69 -0.66 18.65
CA GLY A 186 10.44 0.64 19.25
C GLY A 186 11.67 1.37 19.80
N VAL A 187 11.88 2.59 19.29
CA VAL A 187 12.50 3.65 20.11
C VAL A 187 11.46 4.01 21.17
N THR A 188 11.42 3.24 22.26
CA THR A 188 10.88 3.73 23.52
C THR A 188 11.81 4.84 23.97
N SER A 189 11.45 6.09 23.68
CA SER A 189 12.06 7.24 24.34
C SER A 189 11.61 7.21 25.80
N HIS A 190 12.21 6.35 26.61
CA HIS A 190 12.32 6.61 28.03
C HIS A 190 13.34 7.74 28.19
N SER A 191 12.86 8.96 28.01
CA SER A 191 13.49 10.12 28.63
C SER A 191 13.14 10.05 30.11
N ASP A 192 13.86 9.22 30.85
CA ASP A 192 14.03 9.43 32.29
C ASP A 192 14.96 10.64 32.42
N ALA A 193 14.37 11.82 32.59
CA ALA A 193 15.07 12.98 33.07
C ALA A 193 14.80 13.08 34.58
N GLU A 194 15.90 13.03 35.33
CA GLU A 194 16.03 13.30 36.77
C GLU A 194 15.27 14.54 37.25
#